data_AF-A0A7V2TZ49-F1
#
_entry.id   AF-A0A7V2TZ49-F1
#
_cell.length_a   1.000
_cell.length_b   1.000
_cell.length_c   1.000
_cell.angle_alpha   90.00
_cell.angle_beta   90.00
_cell.angle_gamma   90.00
#
_symmetry.space_group_name_H-M   'P 1'
#
loop_
_entity.id
_entity.type
_entity.pdbx_description
1 polymer ?
#
loop_
_entity_poly.entity_id
_entity_poly.type
_entity_poly.pdbx_seq_one_letter_code
_entity_poly.pdbx_strand_id
1 'polypeptide(L)'
;MFSLLRPALMTFLALSLLTGVLYPLFVTGVAQLTFPEQANGSLLTREGKPAGSELIGQPFDDPGYFWGRPSATPVFPYNSASSSASNLGPSNPALAEAVKARLEALRKADPGNRSPVPVDLVTSSGSGLDPHISP
;
A
#
# COMPACT_ATOMS: atom_id res chain seq x y z
N MET A 1 -5.72 0.48 -50.03
CA MET A 1 -5.80 1.11 -48.68
C MET A 1 -7.06 0.70 -47.91
N PHE A 2 -8.28 0.86 -48.46
CA PHE A 2 -9.54 0.55 -47.75
C PHE A 2 -9.80 -0.95 -47.44
N SER A 3 -9.18 -1.89 -48.15
CA SER A 3 -9.35 -3.34 -47.90
C SER A 3 -8.78 -3.83 -46.57
N LEU A 4 -7.83 -3.08 -45.97
CA LEU A 4 -7.23 -3.40 -44.68
C LEU A 4 -7.99 -2.78 -43.50
N LEU A 5 -8.88 -1.82 -43.76
CA LEU A 5 -9.58 -1.08 -42.71
C LEU A 5 -10.53 -1.99 -41.92
N ARG A 6 -11.28 -2.85 -42.62
CA ARG A 6 -12.21 -3.81 -42.02
C ARG A 6 -11.50 -4.85 -41.14
N PRO A 7 -10.48 -5.60 -41.60
CA PRO A 7 -9.80 -6.56 -40.75
C PRO A 7 -9.07 -5.89 -39.59
N ALA A 8 -8.48 -4.71 -39.77
CA ALA A 8 -7.84 -3.98 -38.68
C ALA A 8 -8.85 -3.59 -37.59
N LEU A 9 -10.00 -3.03 -37.96
CA LEU A 9 -11.03 -2.65 -37.01
C LEU A 9 -11.63 -3.87 -36.28
N MET A 10 -11.89 -4.96 -37.00
CA MET A 10 -12.44 -6.17 -36.41
C MET A 10 -11.47 -6.80 -35.42
N THR A 11 -10.18 -6.89 -35.76
CA THR A 11 -9.16 -7.40 -34.83
C THR A 11 -9.02 -6.50 -33.61
N PHE A 12 -9.02 -5.18 -33.79
CA PHE A 12 -8.97 -4.22 -32.68
C PHE A 12 -10.17 -4.41 -31.73
N LEU A 13 -11.39 -4.48 -32.27
CA LEU A 13 -12.60 -4.66 -31.47
C LEU A 13 -12.65 -6.04 -30.80
N ALA A 14 -12.26 -7.09 -31.51
CA ALA A 14 -12.23 -8.45 -30.96
C ALA A 14 -11.24 -8.55 -29.79
N LEU A 15 -10.03 -8.02 -29.95
CA LEU A 15 -9.03 -8.01 -28.87
C LEU A 15 -9.48 -7.10 -27.71
N SER A 16 -10.07 -5.94 -28.00
CA SER A 16 -10.60 -5.04 -26.96
C SER A 16 -11.70 -5.70 -26.13
N LEU A 17 -12.63 -6.42 -26.78
CA LEU A 17 -13.68 -7.14 -26.09
C LEU A 17 -13.11 -8.32 -25.29
N LEU A 18 -12.16 -9.05 -25.87
CA LEU A 18 -11.54 -10.18 -25.21
C LEU A 18 -10.75 -9.76 -23.96
N THR A 19 -9.88 -8.76 -24.06
CA THR A 19 -8.98 -8.36 -22.97
C THR A 19 -9.61 -7.36 -22.01
N GLY A 20 -10.54 -6.52 -22.48
CA GLY A 20 -11.19 -5.49 -21.69
C GLY A 20 -12.52 -5.91 -21.05
N VAL A 21 -13.16 -6.99 -21.53
CA VAL A 21 -14.45 -7.44 -21.01
C VAL A 21 -14.42 -8.92 -20.62
N LEU A 22 -14.17 -9.82 -21.58
CA LEU A 22 -14.29 -11.26 -21.32
C LEU A 22 -13.26 -11.72 -20.27
N TYR A 23 -12.01 -11.30 -20.42
CA TYR A 23 -10.94 -11.64 -19.47
C TYR A 23 -11.20 -11.12 -18.04
N PRO A 24 -11.45 -9.82 -17.79
CA PRO A 24 -11.66 -9.34 -16.42
C PRO A 24 -12.93 -9.93 -15.79
N LEU A 25 -14.01 -10.15 -16.55
CA LEU A 25 -15.21 -10.81 -16.02
C LEU A 25 -14.94 -12.27 -15.65
N PHE A 26 -14.21 -13.00 -16.50
CA PHE A 26 -13.85 -14.38 -16.22
C PHE A 26 -12.98 -14.49 -14.96
N VAL A 27 -11.91 -13.68 -14.87
CA VAL A 27 -11.02 -13.66 -13.70
C VAL A 27 -11.77 -13.26 -12.43
N THR A 28 -12.63 -12.24 -12.51
CA THR A 28 -13.45 -11.80 -11.38
C THR A 28 -14.42 -12.89 -10.93
N GLY A 29 -15.10 -13.55 -11.88
CA GLY A 29 -16.02 -14.65 -11.59
C GLY A 29 -15.31 -15.82 -10.90
N VAL A 30 -14.15 -16.24 -11.42
CA VAL A 30 -13.34 -17.30 -10.79
C VAL A 30 -12.88 -16.87 -9.39
N ALA A 31 -12.34 -15.65 -9.23
CA ALA A 31 -11.84 -15.16 -7.95
C ALA A 31 -12.94 -15.07 -6.89
N GLN A 32 -14.15 -14.61 -7.24
CA GLN A 32 -15.28 -14.53 -6.31
C GLN A 32 -15.78 -15.93 -5.91
N LEU A 33 -15.65 -16.95 -6.78
CA LEU A 33 -16.06 -18.32 -6.47
C LEU A 33 -15.05 -19.07 -5.60
N THR A 34 -13.75 -18.82 -5.78
CA THR A 34 -12.70 -19.59 -5.10
C THR A 34 -12.05 -18.85 -3.94
N PHE A 35 -11.95 -17.52 -3.99
CA PHE A 35 -11.26 -16.66 -3.02
C PHE A 35 -12.05 -15.37 -2.73
N PRO A 36 -13.32 -15.47 -2.27
CA PRO A 36 -14.18 -14.30 -2.09
C PRO A 36 -13.62 -13.30 -1.08
N GLU A 37 -12.97 -13.74 -0.01
CA GLU A 37 -12.42 -12.82 1.00
C GLU A 37 -11.31 -11.93 0.43
N GLN A 38 -10.34 -12.55 -0.26
CA GLN A 38 -9.21 -11.86 -0.88
C GLN A 38 -9.67 -11.00 -2.07
N ALA A 39 -10.59 -11.51 -2.89
CA ALA A 39 -11.16 -10.78 -4.03
C ALA A 39 -11.92 -9.51 -3.60
N ASN A 40 -12.47 -9.50 -2.38
CA ASN A 40 -13.14 -8.35 -1.79
C ASN A 40 -12.20 -7.53 -0.86
N GLY A 41 -10.89 -7.80 -0.88
CA GLY A 41 -9.87 -6.97 -0.24
C GLY A 41 -9.44 -7.38 1.18
N SER A 42 -9.75 -8.60 1.61
CA SER A 42 -9.36 -9.14 2.93
C SER A 42 -9.74 -8.18 4.08
N LEU A 43 -10.99 -7.72 4.07
CA LEU A 43 -11.47 -6.72 5.01
C LEU A 43 -11.63 -7.29 6.42
N LEU A 44 -11.03 -6.61 7.39
CA LEU A 44 -11.22 -6.88 8.80
C LEU A 44 -12.45 -6.11 9.28
N THR A 45 -13.37 -6.81 9.94
CA THR A 45 -14.59 -6.21 10.48
C THR A 45 -14.60 -6.28 12.00
N ARG A 46 -15.09 -5.20 12.63
CA ARG A 46 -15.32 -5.12 14.08
C ARG A 46 -16.71 -4.57 14.30
N GLU A 47 -17.52 -5.31 15.07
CA GLU A 47 -18.92 -4.93 15.36
C GLU A 47 -19.75 -4.70 14.08
N GLY A 48 -19.52 -5.49 13.04
CA GLY A 48 -20.21 -5.40 11.76
C GLY A 48 -19.80 -4.20 10.89
N LYS A 49 -18.80 -3.42 11.29
CA LYS A 49 -18.25 -2.30 10.51
C LYS A 49 -16.85 -2.65 9.99
N PRO A 50 -16.49 -2.22 8.76
CA PRO A 50 -15.14 -2.40 8.26
C PRO A 50 -14.16 -1.56 9.09
N ALA A 51 -13.19 -2.24 9.70
CA ALA A 51 -12.15 -1.64 10.53
C ALA A 51 -10.84 -1.45 9.75
N GLY A 52 -10.65 -2.16 8.64
CA GLY A 52 -9.45 -2.09 7.81
C GLY A 52 -9.34 -3.28 6.85
N SER A 53 -8.15 -3.50 6.33
CA SER A 53 -7.77 -4.70 5.56
C SER A 53 -6.52 -5.29 6.18
N GLU A 54 -6.38 -6.62 6.14
CA GLU A 54 -5.14 -7.30 6.53
C GLU A 54 -3.92 -6.79 5.75
N LEU A 55 -4.14 -6.26 4.54
CA LEU A 55 -3.08 -5.86 3.63
C LEU A 55 -2.72 -4.37 3.70
N ILE A 56 -3.39 -3.59 4.55
CA ILE A 56 -3.24 -2.12 4.59
C ILE A 56 -2.92 -1.66 6.00
N GLY A 57 -1.75 -1.03 6.16
CA GLY A 57 -1.37 -0.39 7.42
C GLY A 57 -2.19 0.87 7.71
N GLN A 58 -2.27 1.24 8.98
CA GLN A 58 -2.98 2.42 9.46
C GLN A 58 -2.02 3.32 10.25
N PRO A 59 -2.30 4.63 10.33
CA PRO A 59 -1.46 5.54 11.11
C PRO A 59 -1.72 5.30 12.61
N PHE A 60 -0.85 4.51 13.24
CA PHE A 60 -0.86 4.32 14.69
C PHE A 60 0.15 5.26 15.35
N ASP A 61 -0.35 6.17 16.17
CA ASP A 61 0.43 7.16 16.94
C ASP A 61 0.14 7.11 18.46
N ASP A 62 -0.84 6.31 18.89
CA ASP A 62 -1.12 6.07 20.30
C ASP A 62 -0.04 5.16 20.92
N PRO A 63 0.51 5.50 22.11
CA PRO A 63 1.53 4.69 22.80
C PRO A 63 1.10 3.26 23.16
N GLY A 64 -0.21 2.97 23.20
CA GLY A 64 -0.75 1.65 23.50
C GLY A 64 -0.72 0.66 22.34
N TYR A 65 -0.39 1.10 21.12
CA TYR A 65 -0.29 0.25 19.94
C TYR A 65 1.14 0.09 19.44
N PHE A 66 1.37 -0.95 18.64
CA PHE A 66 2.59 -1.05 17.86
C PHE A 66 2.62 0.01 16.77
N TRP A 67 3.75 0.70 16.65
CA TRP A 67 3.95 1.70 15.62
C TRP A 67 4.56 1.01 14.39
N GLY A 68 3.89 1.21 13.25
CA GLY A 68 4.35 0.69 11.97
C GLY A 68 5.52 1.49 11.39
N ARG A 69 5.86 1.17 10.15
CA ARG A 69 6.85 1.93 9.39
C ARG A 69 6.32 3.33 9.09
N PRO A 70 7.19 4.36 8.99
CA PRO A 70 6.74 5.68 8.54
C PRO A 70 6.08 5.62 7.16
N SER A 71 4.95 6.31 7.00
CA SER A 71 4.31 6.52 5.70
C SER A 71 4.67 7.90 5.14
N ALA A 72 4.86 7.98 3.83
CA ALA A 72 5.18 9.21 3.10
C ALA A 72 4.07 9.59 2.10
N THR A 73 2.83 9.15 2.34
CA THR A 73 1.69 9.47 1.49
C THR A 73 1.30 10.95 1.59
N PRO A 74 0.84 11.59 0.50
CA PRO A 74 0.33 12.95 0.52
C PRO A 74 -0.85 13.15 1.48
N VAL A 75 -1.01 14.39 1.94
CA VAL A 75 -2.07 14.88 2.85
C VAL A 75 -1.95 14.36 4.29
N PHE A 76 -1.89 13.05 4.49
CA PHE A 76 -1.71 12.41 5.80
C PHE A 76 -1.06 11.02 5.63
N PRO A 77 -0.38 10.47 6.67
CA PRO A 77 0.26 9.16 6.60
C PRO A 77 -0.77 8.04 6.40
N TYR A 78 -0.38 6.98 5.68
CA TYR A 78 -1.20 5.82 5.40
C TYR A 78 -2.51 6.13 4.62
N ASN A 79 -2.46 7.13 3.75
CA ASN A 79 -3.60 7.52 2.92
C ASN A 79 -3.83 6.52 1.78
N SER A 80 -4.84 5.65 1.89
CA SER A 80 -5.15 4.62 0.89
C SER A 80 -5.59 5.16 -0.48
N ALA A 81 -5.98 6.45 -0.56
CA ALA A 81 -6.23 7.11 -1.83
C ALA A 81 -4.94 7.51 -2.57
N SER A 82 -3.76 7.33 -1.94
CA SER A 82 -2.46 7.68 -2.52
C SER A 82 -1.41 6.66 -2.10
N SER A 83 -1.07 5.73 -2.99
CA SER A 83 0.05 4.80 -2.79
C SER A 83 1.35 5.44 -3.30
N SER A 84 2.26 5.83 -2.40
CA SER A 84 3.52 6.50 -2.77
C SER A 84 4.63 6.35 -1.74
N ALA A 85 5.88 6.39 -2.22
CA ALA A 85 7.10 6.44 -1.43
C ALA A 85 7.57 7.89 -1.19
N SER A 86 8.55 8.04 -0.29
CA SER A 86 9.26 9.32 -0.07
C SER A 86 10.18 9.72 -1.21
N ASN A 87 10.66 8.77 -2.01
CA ASN A 87 11.55 8.98 -3.17
C ASN A 87 12.81 9.83 -2.88
N LEU A 88 13.30 9.81 -1.64
CA LEU A 88 14.53 10.49 -1.24
C LEU A 88 15.75 9.60 -1.48
N GLY A 89 16.74 10.11 -2.22
CA GLY A 89 18.01 9.42 -2.42
C GLY A 89 18.92 9.45 -1.16
N PRO A 90 19.90 8.53 -1.05
CA PRO A 90 20.79 8.46 0.12
C PRO A 90 21.63 9.72 0.38
N SER A 91 21.96 10.47 -0.67
CA SER A 91 22.70 11.73 -0.58
C SER A 91 21.81 12.95 -0.29
N ASN A 92 20.48 12.78 -0.27
CA ASN A 92 19.56 13.87 0.01
C ASN A 92 19.56 14.19 1.52
N PRO A 93 19.94 15.41 1.94
CA PRO A 93 20.00 15.77 3.36
C PRO A 93 18.64 15.65 4.05
N ALA A 94 17.53 15.85 3.34
CA ALA A 94 16.18 15.71 3.90
C ALA A 94 15.89 14.30 4.43
N LEU A 95 16.51 13.26 3.85
CA LEU A 95 16.38 11.89 4.34
C LEU A 95 17.05 11.73 5.71
N ALA A 96 18.27 12.24 5.85
CA ALA A 96 19.02 12.18 7.10
C ALA A 96 18.30 12.95 8.22
N GLU A 97 17.78 14.13 7.91
CA GLU A 97 17.01 14.92 8.89
C GLU A 97 15.70 14.24 9.30
N ALA A 98 14.96 13.65 8.33
CA ALA A 98 13.75 12.89 8.65
C ALA A 98 14.04 11.68 9.55
N VAL A 99 15.13 10.95 9.30
CA VAL A 99 15.54 9.81 10.13
C VAL A 99 15.94 10.27 11.54
N LYS A 100 16.68 11.37 11.68
CA LYS A 100 17.02 11.94 13.00
C LYS A 100 15.77 12.33 13.79
N ALA A 101 14.83 13.04 13.17
CA ALA A 101 13.57 13.45 13.81
C ALA A 101 12.76 12.23 14.29
N ARG A 102 12.70 11.16 13.50
CA ARG A 102 12.03 9.90 13.89
C ARG A 102 12.74 9.20 15.04
N LEU A 103 14.08 9.16 15.04
CA LEU A 103 14.85 8.60 16.15
C LEU A 103 14.59 9.33 17.47
N GLU A 104 14.54 10.66 17.43
CA GLU A 104 14.24 11.48 18.60
C GLU A 104 12.81 11.22 19.11
N ALA A 105 11.83 11.16 18.21
CA ALA A 105 10.45 10.85 18.56
C ALA A 105 10.31 9.47 19.22
N LEU A 106 10.96 8.44 18.66
CA LEU A 106 10.93 7.07 19.21
C LEU A 106 11.59 6.99 20.59
N ARG A 107 12.75 7.63 20.77
CA ARG A 107 13.42 7.68 22.09
C ARG A 107 12.62 8.43 23.14
N LYS A 108 11.83 9.43 22.73
CA LYS A 108 10.93 10.16 23.62
C LYS A 108 9.70 9.32 23.99
N ALA A 109 9.18 8.53 23.05
CA ALA A 109 8.06 7.63 23.28
C ALA A 109 8.43 6.46 24.21
N ASP A 110 9.67 5.97 24.12
CA ASP A 110 10.17 4.87 24.95
C ASP A 110 11.55 5.20 25.57
N PRO A 111 11.60 6.07 26.61
CA PRO A 111 12.85 6.57 27.18
C PRO A 111 13.63 5.53 27.98
N GLY A 112 13.00 4.42 28.38
CA GLY A 112 13.63 3.32 29.10
C GLY A 112 14.41 2.37 28.20
N ASN A 113 14.14 2.40 26.89
CA ASN A 113 14.69 1.45 25.94
C ASN A 113 16.06 1.89 25.42
N ARG A 114 17.05 1.03 25.66
CA ARG A 114 18.45 1.25 25.28
C ARG A 114 18.89 0.39 24.09
N SER A 115 17.98 -0.39 23.54
CA SER A 115 18.27 -1.23 22.38
C SER A 115 18.48 -0.36 21.13
N PRO A 116 19.24 -0.83 20.14
CA PRO A 116 19.31 -0.17 18.84
C PRO A 116 17.92 -0.01 18.24
N VAL A 117 17.61 1.17 17.69
CA VAL A 117 16.32 1.40 17.02
C VAL A 117 16.30 0.61 15.70
N PRO A 118 15.30 -0.25 15.47
CA PRO A 118 15.15 -0.99 14.21
C PRO A 118 15.00 -0.05 13.01
N VAL A 119 15.62 -0.43 11.88
CA VAL A 119 15.59 0.39 10.65
C VAL A 119 14.18 0.56 10.09
N ASP A 120 13.30 -0.43 10.28
CA ASP A 120 11.92 -0.41 9.79
C ASP A 120 11.12 0.75 10.39
N LEU A 121 11.38 1.12 11.65
CA LEU A 121 10.67 2.21 12.34
C LEU A 121 11.13 3.61 11.92
N VAL A 122 12.28 3.73 11.26
CA VAL A 122 12.85 5.03 10.88
C VAL A 122 12.86 5.25 9.37
N THR A 123 12.70 4.19 8.58
CA THR A 123 12.68 4.24 7.11
C THR A 123 11.28 4.04 6.55
N SER A 124 10.85 4.95 5.68
CA SER A 124 9.53 4.86 5.08
C SER A 124 9.43 3.70 4.09
N SER A 125 8.26 3.08 4.00
CA SER A 125 7.99 2.02 3.02
C SER A 125 7.87 2.53 1.58
N GLY A 126 8.02 1.63 0.60
CA GLY A 126 7.91 1.97 -0.82
C GLY A 126 6.47 2.16 -1.32
N SER A 127 5.50 1.50 -0.69
CA SER A 127 4.08 1.69 -1.00
C SER A 127 3.46 2.87 -0.25
N GLY A 128 4.02 3.22 0.93
CA GLY A 128 3.38 4.14 1.88
C GLY A 128 2.20 3.53 2.66
N LEU A 129 1.87 2.25 2.42
CA LEU A 129 0.71 1.56 3.01
C LEU A 129 1.09 0.24 3.72
N ASP A 130 2.38 0.04 3.98
CA ASP A 130 2.94 -1.22 4.50
C ASP A 130 2.38 -1.59 5.90
N PRO A 131 1.68 -2.72 6.04
CA PRO A 131 1.19 -3.20 7.33
C PRO A 131 2.24 -4.00 8.12
N HIS A 132 3.41 -4.26 7.56
CA HIS A 132 4.38 -5.18 8.15
C HIS A 132 5.61 -4.47 8.75
N ILE A 133 6.16 -5.09 9.79
CA ILE A 133 7.48 -4.83 10.37
C ILE A 133 8.15 -6.18 10.69
N SER A 134 9.48 -6.20 10.74
CA SER A 134 10.22 -7.40 11.12
C SER A 134 9.92 -7.80 12.59
N PRO A 135 9.86 -9.11 12.93
CA PRO A 135 9.68 -9.59 14.30
C PRO A 135 10.83 -9.27 15.26
#